data_AF-A0A927J7K7-F1
#
_entry.id   AF-A0A927J7K7-F1
#
_cell.length_a   1.000
_cell.length_b   1.000
_cell.length_c   1.000
_cell.angle_alpha   90.00
_cell.angle_beta   90.00
_cell.angle_gamma   90.00
#
_symmetry.space_group_name_H-M   'P 1'
#
loop_
_entity.id
_entity.type
_entity.pdbx_description
1 polymer ?
#
loop_
_entity_poly.entity_id
_entity_poly.type
_entity_poly.pdbx_seq_one_letter_code
_entity_poly.pdbx_strand_id
1 'polypeptide(L)'
;MKQLTKFAAALLTICLFTAHSLSASAKGGDDVSPFPAAPEGMVRHVIELSKKSDESAFKVEIVPGKVMSVDCNVHRLMGTLTEKNLEGWGYTYYEFSSDGKTTSTLMACNKPNVDKFVSGQTLIVRYNSKLPIVVYAPKGFEVKYKIWKAGKEQVSKVK
;
A
#
# COMPACT_ATOMS: atom_id res chain seq x y z
N MET A 1 73.33 -33.04 -20.09
CA MET A 1 72.87 -32.86 -21.49
C MET A 1 71.41 -32.46 -21.48
N LYS A 2 71.10 -31.33 -22.13
CA LYS A 2 69.81 -30.89 -22.73
C LYS A 2 68.55 -31.02 -21.84
N GLN A 3 68.07 -29.92 -21.24
CA GLN A 3 67.26 -28.82 -21.81
C GLN A 3 65.77 -29.13 -21.97
N LEU A 4 64.95 -28.18 -21.50
CA LEU A 4 63.55 -27.88 -21.86
C LEU A 4 62.51 -28.97 -21.51
N THR A 5 61.41 -28.67 -20.82
CA THR A 5 60.36 -27.75 -21.27
C THR A 5 59.48 -27.27 -20.11
N LYS A 6 59.14 -25.98 -20.17
CA LYS A 6 58.21 -25.26 -19.30
C LYS A 6 56.78 -25.75 -19.53
N PHE A 7 56.04 -26.06 -18.47
CA PHE A 7 54.58 -26.08 -18.50
C PHE A 7 54.06 -25.07 -17.49
N ALA A 8 53.55 -23.97 -18.03
CA ALA A 8 52.81 -22.96 -17.29
C ALA A 8 51.43 -23.51 -16.94
N ALA A 9 51.14 -23.63 -15.65
CA ALA A 9 49.78 -23.80 -15.13
C ALA A 9 49.38 -22.48 -14.46
N ALA A 10 48.76 -21.60 -15.24
CA ALA A 10 48.09 -20.42 -14.70
C ALA A 10 46.78 -20.87 -14.05
N LEU A 11 46.71 -20.87 -12.71
CA LEU A 11 45.45 -20.99 -11.98
C LEU A 11 44.70 -19.67 -12.12
N LEU A 12 43.72 -19.64 -13.03
CA LEU A 12 42.77 -18.54 -13.16
C LEU A 12 41.72 -18.68 -12.03
N THR A 13 41.90 -17.97 -10.93
CA THR A 13 40.93 -17.90 -9.84
C THR A 13 39.72 -17.09 -10.30
N ILE A 14 38.61 -17.76 -10.60
CA ILE A 14 37.33 -17.13 -10.92
C ILE A 14 36.71 -16.64 -9.60
N CYS A 15 36.86 -15.34 -9.30
CA CYS A 15 36.06 -14.66 -8.28
C CYS A 15 34.65 -14.42 -8.83
N LEU A 16 33.71 -15.31 -8.53
CA LEU A 16 32.28 -15.04 -8.66
C LEU A 16 31.89 -14.00 -7.58
N PHE A 17 31.88 -12.73 -7.95
CA PHE A 17 31.22 -11.69 -7.16
C PHE A 17 29.70 -11.90 -7.27
N THR A 18 29.13 -12.62 -6.32
CA THR A 18 27.67 -12.67 -6.12
C THR A 18 27.23 -11.31 -5.58
N ALA A 19 26.69 -10.48 -6.48
CA ALA A 19 25.99 -9.27 -6.10
C ALA A 19 24.75 -9.66 -5.28
N HIS A 20 24.90 -9.70 -3.97
CA HIS A 20 23.77 -9.77 -3.05
C HIS A 20 23.07 -8.42 -3.10
N SER A 21 21.94 -8.36 -3.78
CA SER A 21 21.02 -7.24 -3.69
C SER A 21 20.61 -7.09 -2.22
N LEU A 22 21.20 -6.12 -1.52
CA LEU A 22 20.66 -5.64 -0.26
C LEU A 22 19.30 -5.01 -0.58
N SER A 23 18.23 -5.77 -0.35
CA SER A 23 16.91 -5.17 -0.16
C SER A 23 17.00 -4.28 1.07
N ALA A 24 17.12 -2.98 0.84
CA ALA A 24 16.96 -1.98 1.88
C ALA A 24 15.53 -2.05 2.41
N SER A 25 15.29 -2.85 3.45
CA SER A 25 14.15 -2.61 4.32
C SER A 25 14.35 -1.24 4.93
N ALA A 26 13.55 -0.27 4.46
CA ALA A 26 13.46 1.05 5.07
C ALA A 26 13.18 0.85 6.58
N LYS A 27 14.18 1.17 7.40
CA LYS A 27 14.00 1.42 8.82
C LYS A 27 13.43 2.82 8.96
N GLY A 28 12.14 2.89 9.21
CA GLY A 28 11.41 4.09 9.60
C GLY A 28 10.00 3.64 9.89
N GLY A 29 9.48 3.98 11.06
CA GLY A 29 8.12 3.62 11.47
C GLY A 29 8.02 3.28 12.93
N ASP A 30 7.30 4.11 13.68
CA ASP A 30 6.88 3.83 15.05
C ASP A 30 6.32 2.41 15.16
N ASP A 31 6.68 1.75 16.27
CA ASP A 31 6.53 0.33 16.50
C ASP A 31 5.11 -0.19 16.19
N VAL A 32 4.97 -0.96 15.10
CA VAL A 32 3.71 -1.61 14.70
C VAL A 32 3.42 -2.86 15.57
N SER A 33 4.25 -3.15 16.56
CA SER A 33 4.11 -4.30 17.48
C SER A 33 2.76 -4.48 18.15
N PRO A 34 2.01 -3.43 18.58
CA PRO A 34 0.72 -3.66 19.23
C PRO A 34 -0.35 -4.16 18.26
N PHE A 35 -0.18 -3.95 16.95
CA PHE A 35 -1.12 -4.43 15.95
C PHE A 35 -0.86 -5.90 15.63
N PRO A 36 -1.91 -6.76 15.61
CA PRO A 36 -1.74 -8.18 15.34
C PRO A 36 -1.16 -8.43 13.94
N ALA A 37 -0.53 -9.58 13.75
CA ALA A 37 -0.18 -10.04 12.41
C ALA A 37 -1.45 -10.20 11.55
N ALA A 38 -1.30 -10.12 10.23
CA ALA A 38 -2.43 -10.37 9.34
C ALA A 38 -2.91 -11.82 9.51
N PRO A 39 -4.23 -12.06 9.70
CA PRO A 39 -4.77 -13.41 9.69
C PRO A 39 -4.58 -14.07 8.33
N GLU A 40 -4.78 -15.38 8.26
CA GLU A 40 -4.65 -16.13 7.01
C GLU A 40 -5.54 -15.54 5.91
N GLY A 41 -4.97 -15.38 4.71
CA GLY A 41 -5.67 -14.80 3.56
C GLY A 41 -5.71 -13.26 3.53
N MET A 42 -5.27 -12.58 4.59
CA MET A 42 -5.16 -11.12 4.66
C MET A 42 -3.70 -10.65 4.56
N VAL A 43 -3.52 -9.38 4.22
CA VAL A 43 -2.25 -8.66 4.17
C VAL A 43 -2.37 -7.39 5.01
N ARG A 44 -1.38 -7.14 5.86
CA ARG A 44 -1.29 -5.92 6.68
C ARG A 44 -0.56 -4.83 5.91
N HIS A 45 -1.27 -3.77 5.59
CA HIS A 45 -0.74 -2.54 5.01
C HIS A 45 -0.55 -1.49 6.10
N VAL A 46 0.59 -0.81 6.09
CA VAL A 46 0.94 0.22 7.07
C VAL A 46 1.18 1.52 6.32
N ILE A 47 0.45 2.57 6.68
CA ILE A 47 0.61 3.91 6.12
C ILE A 47 1.25 4.79 7.20
N GLU A 48 2.48 5.21 6.93
CA GLU A 48 3.20 6.18 7.75
C GLU A 48 3.03 7.59 7.20
N LEU A 49 2.75 8.53 8.10
CA LEU A 49 2.49 9.90 7.73
C LEU A 49 3.67 10.78 8.15
N SER A 50 4.13 11.65 7.26
CA SER A 50 5.13 12.66 7.59
C SER A 50 4.58 13.64 8.63
N LYS A 51 5.36 14.03 9.64
CA LYS A 51 4.96 15.07 10.60
C LYS A 51 4.67 16.39 9.88
N LYS A 52 3.58 17.07 10.26
CA LYS A 52 3.25 18.43 9.80
C LYS A 52 3.15 19.41 10.98
N SER A 53 3.24 20.70 10.68
CA SER A 53 3.13 21.76 11.69
C SER A 53 1.70 21.88 12.23
N ASP A 54 0.71 21.86 11.34
CA ASP A 54 -0.72 21.82 11.67
C ASP A 54 -1.36 20.61 10.98
N GLU A 55 -1.58 19.54 11.73
CA GLU A 55 -2.20 18.31 11.24
C GLU A 55 -3.73 18.41 11.20
N SER A 56 -4.33 19.36 11.91
CA SER A 56 -5.80 19.52 11.96
C SER A 56 -6.38 19.96 10.61
N ALA A 57 -5.57 20.66 9.81
CA ALA A 57 -5.88 21.06 8.45
C ALA A 57 -5.81 19.89 7.44
N PHE A 58 -5.45 18.67 7.85
CA PHE A 58 -5.30 17.53 6.96
C PHE A 58 -6.19 16.35 7.35
N LYS A 59 -6.55 15.57 6.33
CA LYS A 59 -7.21 14.27 6.48
C LYS A 59 -6.53 13.26 5.57
N VAL A 60 -6.71 11.98 5.87
CA VAL A 60 -6.24 10.87 5.04
C VAL A 60 -7.46 10.12 4.52
N GLU A 61 -7.58 9.95 3.21
CA GLU A 61 -8.55 9.05 2.60
C GLU A 61 -7.87 7.71 2.33
N ILE A 62 -8.35 6.65 2.98
CA ILE A 62 -7.93 5.28 2.73
C ILE A 62 -8.71 4.76 1.52
N VAL A 63 -7.97 4.28 0.52
CA VAL A 63 -8.52 3.86 -0.78
C VAL A 63 -8.11 2.41 -1.04
N PRO A 64 -8.88 1.43 -0.55
CA PRO A 64 -8.68 0.04 -0.92
C PRO A 64 -9.11 -0.19 -2.37
N GLY A 65 -8.45 -1.12 -3.05
CA GLY A 65 -8.81 -1.47 -4.42
C GLY A 65 -8.02 -2.67 -4.92
N LYS A 66 -8.20 -2.96 -6.20
CA LYS A 66 -7.52 -4.06 -6.88
C LYS A 66 -7.19 -3.64 -8.30
N VAL A 67 -5.99 -4.00 -8.78
CA VAL A 67 -5.68 -3.87 -10.21
C VAL A 67 -6.41 -4.97 -10.96
N MET A 68 -7.26 -4.56 -11.91
CA MET A 68 -8.11 -5.45 -12.69
C MET A 68 -8.03 -5.05 -14.16
N SER A 69 -8.04 -6.04 -15.04
CA SER A 69 -8.15 -5.81 -16.48
C SER A 69 -9.59 -5.45 -16.83
N VAL A 70 -9.85 -4.18 -17.12
CA VAL A 70 -11.21 -3.63 -17.29
C VAL A 70 -11.37 -2.89 -18.62
N ASP A 71 -12.61 -2.83 -19.10
CA ASP A 71 -12.99 -2.09 -20.30
C ASP A 71 -13.11 -0.57 -20.03
N CYS A 72 -13.76 0.16 -20.96
CA CYS A 72 -13.98 1.60 -20.86
C CYS A 72 -15.01 2.03 -19.81
N ASN A 73 -15.74 1.11 -19.19
CA ASN A 73 -16.77 1.43 -18.22
C ASN A 73 -16.18 1.94 -16.90
N VAL A 74 -17.03 2.61 -16.11
CA VAL A 74 -16.66 3.00 -14.75
C VAL A 74 -16.94 1.83 -13.84
N HIS A 75 -15.87 1.12 -13.45
CA HIS A 75 -15.93 0.02 -12.49
C HIS A 75 -15.78 0.53 -11.06
N ARG A 76 -16.58 -0.02 -10.14
CA ARG A 76 -16.41 0.15 -8.69
C ARG A 76 -16.33 -1.20 -8.03
N LEU A 77 -15.32 -1.37 -7.17
CA LEU A 77 -15.12 -2.61 -6.43
C LEU A 77 -16.14 -2.70 -5.29
N MET A 78 -16.82 -3.82 -5.19
CA MET A 78 -17.73 -4.10 -4.07
C MET A 78 -16.92 -4.51 -2.85
N GLY A 79 -17.26 -3.97 -1.69
CA GLY A 79 -16.59 -4.29 -0.44
C GLY A 79 -16.81 -3.20 0.61
N THR A 80 -16.48 -3.53 1.84
CA THR A 80 -16.68 -2.66 3.01
C THR A 80 -15.35 -2.40 3.69
N LEU A 81 -15.09 -1.13 4.00
CA LEU A 81 -13.96 -0.72 4.82
C LEU A 81 -14.47 -0.39 6.23
N THR A 82 -14.06 -1.17 7.22
CA THR A 82 -14.58 -1.09 8.59
C THR A 82 -13.50 -0.61 9.56
N GLU A 83 -13.82 0.36 10.41
CA GLU A 83 -12.98 0.74 11.54
C GLU A 83 -13.13 -0.27 12.69
N LYS A 84 -12.01 -0.68 13.27
CA LYS A 84 -11.93 -1.62 14.37
C LYS A 84 -11.08 -1.02 15.48
N ASN A 85 -11.47 -1.31 16.73
CA ASN A 85 -10.71 -0.92 17.90
C ASN A 85 -9.72 -2.03 18.27
N LEU A 86 -8.50 -1.64 18.61
CA LEU A 86 -7.49 -2.49 19.20
C LEU A 86 -7.68 -2.48 20.72
N GLU A 87 -8.29 -3.55 21.24
CA GLU A 87 -8.61 -3.70 22.66
C GLU A 87 -7.35 -3.56 23.53
N GLY A 88 -7.48 -2.84 24.65
CA GLY A 88 -6.38 -2.60 25.59
C GLY A 88 -5.41 -1.46 25.21
N TRP A 89 -5.41 -1.01 23.95
CA TRP A 89 -4.50 0.04 23.47
C TRP A 89 -5.19 1.37 23.18
N GLY A 90 -6.49 1.34 22.85
CA GLY A 90 -7.23 2.53 22.41
C GLY A 90 -6.82 3.02 21.01
N TYR A 91 -6.11 2.18 20.24
CA TYR A 91 -5.80 2.45 18.84
C TYR A 91 -6.89 1.91 17.92
N THR A 92 -6.97 2.48 16.72
CA THR A 92 -7.86 1.98 15.68
C THR A 92 -7.05 1.36 14.55
N TYR A 93 -7.61 0.33 13.92
CA TYR A 93 -7.14 -0.22 12.66
C TYR A 93 -8.33 -0.40 11.72
N TYR A 94 -8.06 -0.68 10.47
CA TYR A 94 -9.09 -0.80 9.44
C TYR A 94 -9.03 -2.18 8.79
N GLU A 95 -10.19 -2.72 8.45
CA GLU A 95 -10.31 -3.97 7.74
C GLU A 95 -11.15 -3.78 6.49
N PHE A 96 -10.58 -4.11 5.34
CA PHE A 96 -11.28 -4.14 4.08
C PHE A 96 -11.73 -5.57 3.75
N SER A 97 -13.02 -5.75 3.50
CA SER A 97 -13.60 -7.03 3.08
C SER A 97 -14.21 -6.89 1.69
N SER A 98 -13.81 -7.76 0.77
CA SER A 98 -14.28 -7.79 -0.62
C SER A 98 -14.10 -9.19 -1.20
N ASP A 99 -15.06 -9.63 -2.03
CA ASP A 99 -14.96 -10.85 -2.82
C ASP A 99 -14.38 -10.60 -4.23
N GLY A 100 -13.98 -9.36 -4.53
CA GLY A 100 -13.41 -8.97 -5.83
C GLY A 100 -14.45 -8.66 -6.90
N LYS A 101 -15.76 -8.75 -6.61
CA LYS A 101 -16.80 -8.37 -7.56
C LYS A 101 -16.84 -6.86 -7.76
N THR A 102 -17.29 -6.46 -8.93
CA THR A 102 -17.42 -5.05 -9.32
C THR A 102 -18.81 -4.75 -9.84
N THR A 103 -19.22 -3.49 -9.71
CA THR A 103 -20.33 -2.93 -10.48
C THR A 103 -19.76 -2.02 -11.56
N SER A 104 -20.42 -1.93 -12.70
CA SER A 104 -19.97 -1.12 -13.83
C SER A 104 -21.11 -0.41 -14.53
N THR A 105 -20.77 0.64 -15.28
CA THR A 105 -21.69 1.24 -16.28
C THR A 105 -21.85 0.31 -17.49
N LEU A 106 -22.80 0.62 -18.38
CA LEU A 106 -23.13 -0.20 -19.56
C LEU A 106 -22.90 0.54 -20.88
N MET A 107 -21.78 1.25 -21.01
CA MET A 107 -21.37 1.88 -22.27
C MET A 107 -20.78 0.83 -23.23
N ALA A 108 -20.99 1.03 -24.53
CA ALA A 108 -20.33 0.23 -25.56
C ALA A 108 -18.84 0.59 -25.64
N CYS A 109 -17.97 -0.40 -25.47
CA CYS A 109 -16.52 -0.24 -25.53
C CYS A 109 -15.95 -0.82 -26.83
N ASN A 110 -15.14 -0.03 -27.53
CA ASN A 110 -14.50 -0.41 -28.80
C ASN A 110 -12.98 -0.55 -28.69
N LYS A 111 -12.43 -0.51 -27.47
CA LYS A 111 -11.01 -0.65 -27.17
C LYS A 111 -10.77 -1.90 -26.31
N PRO A 112 -9.58 -2.51 -26.38
CA PRO A 112 -9.24 -3.62 -25.51
C PRO A 112 -9.19 -3.19 -24.04
N ASN A 113 -9.32 -4.17 -23.15
CA ASN A 113 -9.21 -3.94 -21.71
C ASN A 113 -7.80 -3.46 -21.33
N VAL A 114 -7.74 -2.69 -20.26
CA VAL A 114 -6.50 -2.18 -19.67
C VAL A 114 -6.46 -2.48 -18.18
N ASP A 115 -5.27 -2.70 -17.65
CA ASP A 115 -5.08 -2.88 -16.21
C ASP A 115 -5.28 -1.54 -15.50
N LYS A 116 -6.30 -1.49 -14.64
CA LYS A 116 -6.66 -0.29 -13.89
C LYS A 116 -6.89 -0.64 -12.44
N PHE A 117 -6.49 0.28 -11.56
CA PHE A 117 -6.85 0.21 -10.15
C PHE A 117 -8.33 0.55 -9.97
N VAL A 118 -9.13 -0.45 -9.62
CA VAL A 118 -10.55 -0.33 -9.31
C VAL A 118 -10.71 -0.20 -7.80
N SER A 119 -11.14 0.97 -7.35
CA SER A 119 -11.29 1.28 -5.92
C SER A 119 -12.63 0.81 -5.36
N GLY A 120 -12.63 0.40 -4.10
CA GLY A 120 -13.83 0.10 -3.32
C GLY A 120 -14.34 1.29 -2.51
N GLN A 121 -15.11 1.01 -1.47
CA GLN A 121 -15.53 2.01 -0.49
C GLN A 121 -14.30 2.63 0.19
N THR A 122 -14.25 3.96 0.21
CA THR A 122 -13.18 4.73 0.86
C THR A 122 -13.62 5.22 2.23
N LEU A 123 -12.65 5.52 3.09
CA LEU A 123 -12.90 6.11 4.40
C LEU A 123 -11.93 7.27 4.64
N ILE A 124 -12.46 8.43 5.05
CA ILE A 124 -11.66 9.60 5.42
C ILE A 124 -11.45 9.59 6.93
N VAL A 125 -10.18 9.57 7.35
CA VAL A 125 -9.74 9.52 8.74
C VAL A 125 -8.89 10.75 9.07
N ARG A 126 -8.67 11.00 10.37
CA ARG A 126 -7.84 12.14 10.81
C ARG A 126 -6.39 11.93 10.39
N TYR A 127 -5.69 13.02 10.09
CA TYR A 127 -4.24 12.99 9.97
C TYR A 127 -3.60 12.92 11.36
N ASN A 128 -2.64 12.02 11.55
CA ASN A 128 -1.85 11.90 12.77
C ASN A 128 -0.50 11.28 12.47
N SER A 129 0.59 12.05 12.48
CA SER A 129 1.91 11.48 12.19
C SER A 129 2.49 10.63 13.31
N LYS A 130 1.90 10.64 14.51
CA LYS A 130 2.42 9.93 15.68
C LYS A 130 1.99 8.46 15.77
N LEU A 131 1.04 8.04 14.93
CA LEU A 131 0.54 6.67 14.90
C LEU A 131 0.37 6.25 13.45
N PRO A 132 0.87 5.07 13.05
CA PRO A 132 0.63 4.56 11.72
C PRO A 132 -0.85 4.21 11.53
N ILE A 133 -1.35 4.34 10.31
CA ILE A 133 -2.66 3.82 9.93
C ILE A 133 -2.47 2.38 9.44
N VAL A 134 -3.07 1.42 10.14
CA VAL A 134 -2.98 0.00 9.80
C VAL A 134 -4.26 -0.46 9.12
N VAL A 135 -4.11 -1.08 7.95
CA VAL A 135 -5.22 -1.59 7.14
C VAL A 135 -4.98 -3.05 6.79
N TYR A 136 -5.89 -3.94 7.12
CA TYR A 136 -5.89 -5.33 6.66
C TYR A 136 -6.77 -5.44 5.43
N ALA A 137 -6.24 -6.02 4.35
CA ALA A 137 -6.98 -6.27 3.11
C ALA A 137 -6.73 -7.70 2.61
N PRO A 138 -7.64 -8.30 1.83
CA PRO A 138 -7.44 -9.66 1.34
C PRO A 138 -6.22 -9.73 0.41
N LYS A 139 -5.58 -10.90 0.34
CA LYS A 139 -4.43 -11.11 -0.53
C LYS A 139 -4.77 -10.77 -1.99
N GLY A 140 -3.88 -10.02 -2.65
CA GLY A 140 -4.07 -9.56 -4.03
C GLY A 140 -4.91 -8.29 -4.18
N PHE A 141 -5.27 -7.63 -3.08
CA PHE A 141 -5.78 -6.27 -3.06
C PHE A 141 -4.66 -5.30 -2.65
N GLU A 142 -4.83 -4.03 -3.03
CA GLU A 142 -3.92 -2.94 -2.73
C GLU A 142 -4.64 -1.89 -1.87
N VAL A 143 -3.89 -1.24 -1.00
CA VAL A 143 -4.35 -0.07 -0.24
C VAL A 143 -3.54 1.14 -0.69
N LYS A 144 -4.23 2.09 -1.32
CA LYS A 144 -3.70 3.42 -1.63
C LYS A 144 -4.26 4.42 -0.63
N TYR A 145 -3.70 5.62 -0.62
CA TYR A 145 -4.24 6.71 0.19
C TYR A 145 -4.09 8.05 -0.51
N LYS A 146 -4.91 9.01 -0.10
CA LYS A 146 -4.78 10.42 -0.49
C LYS A 146 -4.70 11.29 0.75
N ILE A 147 -3.90 12.34 0.68
CA ILE A 147 -3.86 13.37 1.72
C ILE A 147 -4.74 14.52 1.25
N TRP A 148 -5.77 14.83 2.02
CA TRP A 148 -6.64 15.98 1.82
C TRP A 148 -6.14 17.12 2.70
N LYS A 149 -6.20 18.35 2.16
CA LYS A 149 -5.91 19.58 2.89
C LYS A 149 -7.15 20.45 2.89
N ALA A 150 -7.50 20.99 4.05
CA ALA A 150 -8.57 21.97 4.17
C ALA A 150 -8.29 23.19 3.28
N GLY A 151 -9.35 23.64 2.60
CA GLY A 151 -9.33 24.88 1.84
C GLY A 151 -9.40 26.11 2.74
N LYS A 152 -9.72 27.25 2.16
CA LYS A 152 -9.97 28.48 2.92
C LYS A 152 -11.21 28.27 3.81
N GLU A 153 -11.16 28.85 5.00
CA GLU A 153 -12.29 28.87 5.93
C GLU A 153 -13.54 29.44 5.24
N GLN A 154 -14.66 28.76 5.43
CA GLN A 154 -15.96 29.20 4.95
C GLN A 154 -16.87 29.43 6.16
N VAL A 155 -17.13 30.70 6.46
CA VAL A 155 -18.06 31.11 7.50
C VAL A 155 -19.38 31.47 6.84
N SER A 156 -20.47 30.80 7.19
CA SER A 156 -21.81 31.27 6.86
C SER A 156 -22.29 32.22 7.96
N LYS A 157 -22.78 33.39 7.58
CA LYS A 157 -23.65 34.16 8.48
C LYS A 157 -25.02 33.49 8.46
N VAL A 158 -25.19 32.43 9.26
CA VAL A 158 -26.53 31.92 9.55
C VAL A 158 -27.12 32.86 10.60
N LYS A 159 -28.13 33.64 10.21
CA LYS A 159 -28.99 34.39 11.12
C LYS A 159 -30.05 33.47 11.71
#